data_AF-A0A382FIH2-F1
#
_entry.id   AF-A0A382FIH2-F1
#
_cell.length_a   1.000
_cell.length_b   1.000
_cell.length_c   1.000
_cell.angle_alpha   90.00
_cell.angle_beta   90.00
_cell.angle_gamma   90.00
#
_symmetry.space_group_name_H-M   'P 1'
#
loop_
_entity.id
_entity.type
_entity.pdbx_description
1 polymer ?
#
loop_
_entity_poly.entity_id
_entity_poly.type
_entity_poly.pdbx_seq_one_letter_code
_entity_poly.pdbx_strand_id
1 'polypeptide(L)' 'MKKYLVIGNPIEHSLSPKLHNHWIKQNNIDAVYSKKQINENDIEGIISEVKNGKIDGINVTVPFK' A
#
# COMPACT_ATOMS: atom_id res chain seq x y z
N MET A 1 3.71 -14.72 -1.79
CA MET A 1 3.98 -13.31 -2.14
C MET A 1 3.26 -12.37 -1.20
N LYS A 2 4.01 -11.59 -0.42
CA LYS A 2 3.47 -10.54 0.47
C LYS A 2 2.95 -9.34 -0.33
N LYS A 3 1.91 -8.68 0.14
CA LYS A 3 1.27 -7.54 -0.52
C LYS A 3 1.34 -6.30 0.37
N TYR A 4 1.94 -5.25 -0.17
CA TYR A 4 2.06 -3.95 0.50
C TYR A 4 1.38 -2.85 -0.32
N LEU A 5 0.85 -1.84 0.37
CA LEU A 5 0.17 -0.72 -0.28
C LEU A 5 0.61 0.63 0.28
N VAL A 6 0.41 1.68 -0.51
CA VAL A 6 0.23 3.04 0.00
C VAL A 6 -1.19 3.52 -0.32
N ILE A 7 -1.86 4.09 0.69
CA ILE A 7 -3.21 4.68 0.57
C ILE A 7 -3.16 6.20 0.73
N GLY A 8 -3.96 6.91 -0.07
CA GLY A 8 -4.05 8.38 -0.09
C GLY A 8 -5.04 8.89 -1.12
N ASN A 9 -5.33 10.19 -1.11
CA ASN A 9 -6.19 10.83 -2.10
C ASN A 9 -5.83 12.32 -2.28
N PRO A 10 -5.23 12.73 -3.42
CA PRO A 10 -4.82 11.91 -4.55
C PRO A 10 -3.56 11.08 -4.24
N ILE A 11 -3.38 9.94 -4.92
CA ILE A 11 -2.19 9.07 -4.74
C ILE A 11 -1.39 8.83 -6.03
N GLU A 12 -1.88 9.31 -7.17
CA GLU A 12 -1.33 8.98 -8.48
C GLU A 12 0.16 9.33 -8.63
N HIS A 13 0.61 10.46 -8.07
CA HIS A 13 2.02 10.87 -8.17
C HIS A 13 2.95 10.19 -7.15
N SER A 14 2.45 9.27 -6.33
CA SER A 14 3.28 8.57 -5.36
C SER A 14 4.39 7.78 -6.06
N LEU A 15 5.65 8.09 -5.71
CA LEU A 15 6.83 7.35 -6.15
C LEU A 15 7.12 6.12 -5.28
N SER A 16 6.39 5.93 -4.17
CA SER A 16 6.59 4.81 -3.25
C SER A 16 6.54 3.44 -3.94
N PRO A 17 5.59 3.15 -4.86
CA PRO A 17 5.61 1.87 -5.58
C PRO A 17 6.86 1.66 -6.41
N LYS A 18 7.40 2.70 -7.05
CA LYS A 18 8.65 2.59 -7.83
C LYS A 18 9.83 2.29 -6.90
N LEU A 19 9.94 3.02 -5.79
CA LEU A 19 11.01 2.85 -4.81
C LEU A 19 10.98 1.48 -4.14
N HIS A 20 9.82 1.07 -3.61
CA HIS A 20 9.71 -0.20 -2.89
C HIS A 20 9.86 -1.41 -3.81
N ASN A 21 9.25 -1.41 -5.00
CA ASN A 21 9.43 -2.54 -5.92
C ASN A 21 10.87 -2.64 -6.45
N HIS A 22 11.60 -1.52 -6.59
CA HIS A 22 13.03 -1.58 -6.90
C HIS A 22 13.78 -2.38 -5.83
N TRP A 23 13.63 -2.03 -4.55
CA TRP A 23 14.32 -2.72 -3.46
C TRP A 23 13.83 -4.15 -3.23
N ILE A 24 12.54 -4.41 -3.36
CA ILE A 24 11.97 -5.77 -3.31
C ILE A 24 12.65 -6.66 -4.36
N LYS A 25 12.76 -6.16 -5.60
CA LYS A 25 13.43 -6.88 -6.69
C LYS A 25 14.93 -7.04 -6.43
N GLN A 26 15.63 -5.98 -5.99
CA GLN A 26 17.07 -6.05 -5.72
C GLN A 26 17.42 -7.05 -4.62
N ASN A 27 16.52 -7.25 -3.65
CA ASN A 27 16.76 -8.14 -2.51
C ASN A 27 16.08 -9.51 -2.65
N ASN A 28 15.56 -9.86 -3.84
CA ASN A 28 14.84 -11.12 -4.11
C ASN A 28 13.74 -11.44 -3.07
N ILE A 29 13.00 -10.42 -2.63
CA ILE A 29 11.91 -10.58 -1.67
C ILE A 29 10.64 -10.98 -2.44
N ASP A 30 9.97 -12.05 -2.01
CA ASP A 30 8.66 -12.47 -2.57
C ASP A 30 7.53 -11.53 -2.09
N ALA A 31 7.51 -10.32 -2.63
CA ALA A 31 6.54 -9.29 -2.30
C ALA A 31 6.19 -8.39 -3.50
N VAL A 32 5.11 -7.63 -3.37
CA VAL A 32 4.73 -6.55 -4.29
C VAL A 32 4.26 -5.33 -3.52
N TYR A 33 4.57 -4.14 -4.03
CA TYR A 33 4.12 -2.87 -3.47
C TYR A 33 3.30 -2.10 -4.49
N SER A 34 2.06 -1.70 -4.17
CA SER A 34 1.23 -0.89 -5.06
C SER A 34 0.63 0.32 -4.36
N LYS A 35 -0.05 1.18 -5.11
CA LYS A 35 -0.78 2.34 -4.60
C LYS A 35 -2.27 2.14 -4.81
N LYS A 36 -3.09 2.58 -3.85
CA LYS A 36 -4.56 2.52 -3.93
C LYS A 36 -5.12 3.87 -3.52
N GLN A 37 -5.88 4.48 -4.43
CA GLN A 37 -6.64 5.69 -4.09
C GLN A 37 -7.88 5.25 -3.32
N ILE A 38 -8.18 5.92 -2.22
CA ILE A 38 -9.34 5.61 -1.38
C ILE A 38 -10.05 6.90 -0.95
N ASN A 39 -11.28 6.77 -0.46
CA ASN A 39 -11.99 7.82 0.27
C ASN A 39 -12.10 7.45 1.76
N GLU A 40 -12.59 8.36 2.59
CA GLU A 40 -12.74 8.12 4.04
C GLU A 40 -13.59 6.88 4.36
N ASN A 41 -14.67 6.67 3.59
CA ASN A 41 -15.57 5.53 3.76
C ASN A 41 -14.91 4.17 3.47
N ASP A 42 -13.76 4.15 2.80
CA ASP A 42 -13.05 2.91 2.47
C ASP A 42 -12.07 2.47 3.58
N ILE A 43 -11.74 3.36 4.52
CA ILE A 43 -10.69 3.14 5.53
C ILE A 43 -10.97 1.88 6.37
N GLU A 44 -12.21 1.71 6.82
CA GLU A 44 -12.60 0.53 7.60
C GLU A 44 -12.40 -0.76 6.81
N GLY A 45 -12.75 -0.74 5.52
CA GLY A 45 -12.53 -1.86 4.60
C GLY A 45 -11.05 -2.21 4.46
N ILE A 46 -10.18 -1.21 4.27
CA ILE A 46 -8.72 -1.41 4.18
C ILE A 46 -8.16 -2.00 5.48
N ILE A 47 -8.56 -1.47 6.63
CA ILE A 47 -8.10 -1.97 7.93
C ILE A 47 -8.55 -3.42 8.13
N SER A 48 -9.78 -3.76 7.72
CA SER A 48 -10.28 -5.13 7.75
C SER A 48 -9.47 -6.06 6.82
N GLU A 49 -9.10 -5.60 5.62
CA GLU A 49 -8.25 -6.38 4.72
C GLU A 49 -6.86 -6.67 5.33
N VAL A 50 -6.26 -5.70 6.04
CA VAL A 50 -4.99 -5.90 6.76
C VAL A 50 -5.16 -6.89 7.91
N LYS A 51 -6.19 -6.72 8.75
CA LYS A 51 -6.47 -7.62 9.90
C LYS A 51 -6.72 -9.07 9.46
N ASN A 52 -7.38 -9.24 8.31
CA ASN A 52 -7.69 -10.56 7.75
C ASN A 52 -6.53 -11.16 6.92
N GLY A 53 -5.36 -10.53 6.89
CA GLY A 53 -4.17 -11.04 6.19
C GLY A 53 -4.28 -11.00 4.66
N LYS A 54 -5.23 -10.23 4.09
CA LYS A 54 -5.31 -10.02 2.64
C LYS A 54 -4.22 -9.06 2.15
N ILE A 55 -3.78 -8.16 3.02
CA ILE A 55 -2.69 -7.20 2.83
C ILE A 55 -1.74 -7.32 4.02
N ASP A 56 -0.44 -7.43 3.76
CA ASP A 56 0.60 -7.64 4.78
C ASP A 56 1.08 -6.33 5.43
N GLY A 57 0.80 -5.17 4.83
CA GLY A 57 1.10 -3.87 5.42
C GLY A 57 0.72 -2.70 4.53
N ILE A 58 0.51 -1.54 5.14
CA ILE A 58 0.13 -0.31 4.44
C ILE A 58 0.95 0.88 4.93
N ASN A 59 1.31 1.77 4.00
CA ASN A 59 1.70 3.14 4.29
C ASN A 59 0.49 4.05 4.09
N VAL A 60 0.43 5.12 4.89
CA VAL A 60 -0.65 6.11 4.85
C VAL A 60 -0.09 7.47 4.49
N THR A 61 -0.71 8.14 3.53
CA THR A 61 -0.40 9.54 3.18
C THR A 61 -1.65 10.41 3.28
N VAL A 62 -1.48 11.70 3.03
CA VAL A 62 -2.57 12.69 3.09
C VAL A 62 -3.79 12.27 2.24
N PRO A 63 -5.01 12.55 2.73
CA PRO A 63 -5.36 13.19 4.00
C PRO A 63 -5.56 12.21 5.16
N PHE A 64 -5.22 10.93 5.03
CA PHE A 64 -5.69 9.86 5.93
C PHE A 64 -4.76 9.51 7.10
N LYS A 65 -3.71 10.29 7.35
CA LYS A 65 -2.79 10.08 8.49
C LYS A 65 -3.47 10.46 9.80
#